data_AF-A0A392W2P6-F1
#
_entry.id   AF-A0A392W2P6-F1
#
_cell.length_a   1.000
_cell.length_b   1.000
_cell.length_c   1.000
_cell.angle_alpha   90.00
_cell.angle_beta   90.00
_cell.angle_gamma   90.00
#
_symmetry.space_group_name_H-M   'P 1'
#
loop_
_entity.id
_entity.type
_entity.pdbx_description
1 polymer ?
#
loop_
_entity_poly.entity_id
_entity_poly.type
_entity_poly.pdbx_seq_one_letter_code
_entity_poly.pdbx_strand_id
1 'polypeptide(L)' 'KHEIQVGLVTELGQKTAEVAHLTEERKKLQEELGALQLSMTPVEDELEAAHGLTTRAELVEKIR' A
#
# COMPACT_ATOMS: atom_id res chain seq x y z
N LYS A 1 0.91 -31.20 35.20
CA LYS A 1 0.52 -29.77 35.39
C LYS A 1 1.63 -28.81 34.91
N HIS A 2 2.89 -29.01 35.28
CA HIS A 2 4.02 -28.15 34.85
C HIS A 2 4.32 -28.21 33.34
N GLU A 3 4.31 -29.39 32.71
CA GLU A 3 4.61 -29.53 31.27
C GLU A 3 3.62 -28.78 30.38
N ILE A 4 2.33 -28.81 30.71
CA ILE A 4 1.29 -28.04 29.99
C ILE A 4 1.57 -26.53 30.11
N GLN A 5 1.99 -26.05 31.28
CA GLN A 5 2.32 -24.63 31.46
C GLN A 5 3.55 -24.22 30.64
N VAL A 6 4.57 -25.08 30.57
CA VAL A 6 5.78 -24.81 29.77
C VAL A 6 5.46 -24.80 28.26
N GLY A 7 4.62 -25.74 27.81
CA GLY A 7 4.16 -25.78 26.40
C GLY A 7 3.45 -24.50 26.01
N LEU A 8 2.48 -24.06 26.82
CA LEU A 8 1.71 -22.84 26.57
C LEU A 8 2.60 -21.58 26.55
N VAL A 9 3.57 -21.46 27.47
CA VAL A 9 4.50 -20.33 27.49
C VAL A 9 5.37 -20.28 26.23
N THR A 10 5.81 -21.45 25.75
CA THR A 10 6.63 -21.55 24.53
C THR A 10 5.83 -21.14 23.30
N GLU A 11 4.60 -21.66 23.15
CA GLU A 11 3.70 -21.32 22.05
C GLU A 11 3.32 -19.84 22.05
N LEU A 12 3.06 -19.26 23.24
CA LEU A 12 2.80 -17.83 23.38
C LEU A 12 4.00 -17.00 22.92
N GLY A 13 5.22 -17.38 23.32
CA GLY A 13 6.44 -16.70 22.88
C GLY A 13 6.61 -16.72 21.36
N GLN A 14 6.35 -17.87 20.73
CA GLN A 14 6.40 -18.01 19.27
C GLN A 14 5.36 -17.14 18.58
N LYS A 15 4.11 -17.16 19.05
CA LYS A 15 3.04 -16.30 18.51
C LYS A 15 3.35 -14.81 18.68
N THR A 16 3.92 -14.41 19.82
CA THR A 16 4.34 -13.02 20.02
C THR A 16 5.42 -12.61 19.02
N ALA A 17 6.40 -13.47 18.74
CA ALA A 17 7.44 -13.20 17.74
C ALA A 17 6.84 -13.10 16.32
N GLU A 18 5.91 -13.99 15.97
CA GLU A 18 5.21 -13.97 14.68
C GLU A 18 4.38 -12.68 14.50
N VAL A 19 3.65 -12.26 15.53
CA VAL A 19 2.87 -11.01 15.51
C VAL A 19 3.79 -9.79 15.36
N ALA A 20 4.94 -9.77 16.03
CA ALA A 20 5.92 -8.70 15.87
C ALA A 20 6.45 -8.62 14.43
N HIS A 21 6.82 -9.76 13.85
CA HIS A 21 7.28 -9.84 12.46
C HIS A 21 6.21 -9.35 11.47
N LEU A 22 4.97 -9.86 11.59
CA LEU A 22 3.86 -9.45 10.73
C LEU A 22 3.50 -7.97 10.88
N THR A 23 3.69 -7.40 12.07
CA THR A 23 3.47 -5.97 12.31
C THR A 23 4.46 -5.10 11.54
N GLU A 24 5.73 -5.51 11.49
CA GLU A 24 6.76 -4.79 10.72
C GLU A 24 6.51 -4.91 9.21
N GLU A 25 6.21 -6.12 8.72
CA GLU A 25 5.88 -6.33 7.30
C GLU A 25 4.66 -5.51 6.87
N ARG A 26 3.61 -5.45 7.70
CA ARG A 26 2.44 -4.61 7.42
C ARG A 26 2.82 -3.13 7.33
N LYS A 27 3.68 -2.65 8.23
CA LYS A 27 4.12 -1.25 8.24
C LYS A 27 4.88 -0.93 6.94
N LYS A 28 5.81 -1.79 6.53
CA LYS A 28 6.54 -1.63 5.28
C LYS A 28 5.61 -1.58 4.06
N LEU A 29 4.62 -2.48 3.99
CA LEU A 29 3.63 -2.47 2.92
C LEU A 29 2.77 -1.20 2.91
N GLN A 30 2.44 -0.63 4.08
CA GLN A 30 1.73 0.65 4.15
C GLN A 30 2.58 1.82 3.63
N GLU A 31 3.88 1.82 3.93
CA GLU A 31 4.82 2.82 3.41
C GLU A 31 4.97 2.71 1.88
N GLU A 32 5.13 1.49 1.35
CA GLU A 32 5.21 1.24 -0.09
C GLU A 32 3.91 1.63 -0.82
N LEU A 33 2.75 1.32 -0.23
CA LEU A 33 1.46 1.73 -0.78
C LEU A 33 1.32 3.25 -0.81
N GLY A 34 1.75 3.95 0.26
CA GLY A 34 1.74 5.41 0.29
C GLY A 34 2.66 6.02 -0.77
N ALA A 35 3.86 5.48 -0.92
CA ALA A 35 4.79 5.92 -1.97
C ALA A 35 4.23 5.68 -3.38
N LEU A 36 3.60 4.52 -3.61
CA LEU A 36 2.95 4.20 -4.87
C LEU A 36 1.79 5.18 -5.14
N GLN A 37 0.95 5.45 -4.14
CA GLN A 37 -0.14 6.42 -4.25
C GLN A 37 0.39 7.81 -4.60
N LEU A 38 1.48 8.27 -4.00
CA LEU A 38 2.12 9.55 -4.35
C LEU A 38 2.72 9.54 -5.77
N SER A 39 3.17 8.39 -6.27
CA SER A 39 3.61 8.28 -7.67
C SER A 39 2.44 8.26 -8.67
N MET A 40 1.27 7.80 -8.20
CA MET A 40 0.07 7.62 -9.00
C MET A 40 -0.95 8.74 -8.84
N THR A 41 -0.76 9.68 -7.90
CA THR A 41 -1.56 10.91 -7.85
C THR A 41 -1.41 11.55 -9.23
N PRO A 42 -2.49 11.59 -10.04
CA PRO A 42 -2.43 12.25 -11.32
C PRO A 42 -1.97 13.67 -11.03
N VAL A 43 -1.07 14.19 -11.84
CA VAL A 43 -0.88 15.64 -11.88
C VAL A 43 -2.26 16.19 -12.18
N GLU A 44 -2.90 16.82 -11.20
CA GLU A 44 -4.27 17.36 -11.36
C GLU A 44 -4.32 18.29 -12.58
N ASP A 45 -3.20 18.93 -12.92
CA ASP A 45 -3.02 19.74 -14.13
C ASP A 45 -2.99 18.95 -15.46
N GLU A 46 -2.60 17.66 -15.48
CA GLU A 46 -2.61 16.82 -16.69
C GLU A 46 -4.02 16.33 -17.04
N LEU A 47 -4.84 16.05 -16.02
CA LEU A 47 -6.23 15.62 -16.21
C LEU A 47 -7.18 16.78 -16.47
N GLU A 48 -7.03 17.94 -15.82
CA GLU A 48 -7.85 19.13 -16.12
C GLU A 48 -7.72 19.52 -17.60
N ALA A 49 -6.53 19.31 -18.18
CA ALA A 49 -6.29 19.54 -19.59
C ALA A 49 -6.94 18.50 -20.51
N ALA A 50 -7.12 17.26 -20.08
CA ALA A 50 -7.72 16.18 -20.87
C ALA A 50 -9.21 15.96 -20.58
N HIS A 51 -9.74 16.54 -19.50
CA HIS A 51 -11.15 16.52 -19.14
C HIS A 51 -11.97 17.21 -20.25
N GLY A 52 -12.66 16.39 -21.05
CA GLY A 52 -13.46 16.85 -22.20
C GLY A 52 -12.93 16.40 -23.57
N LEU A 53 -11.71 15.87 -23.65
CA LEU A 53 -11.16 15.30 -24.88
C LEU A 53 -11.51 13.81 -24.93
N THR A 54 -12.74 13.50 -25.30
CA THR A 54 -13.21 12.10 -25.44
C THR A 54 -12.80 11.49 -26.78
N THR A 55 -12.30 12.31 -27.70
CA THR A 55 -11.89 11.90 -29.04
C THR A 55 -10.47 12.38 -29.39
N ARG A 56 -9.82 11.61 -30.26
CA ARG A 56 -8.47 11.90 -30.76
C ARG A 56 -8.36 13.27 -31.47
N ALA A 57 -9.44 13.77 -32.06
CA ALA A 57 -9.42 15.05 -32.77
C ALA A 57 -9.26 16.23 -31.79
N GLU A 58 -9.95 16.20 -30.66
CA GLU A 58 -9.90 17.22 -29.62
C GLU A 58 -8.49 17.29 -28.98
N LEU A 59 -7.82 16.13 -28.83
CA LEU A 59 -6.43 16.06 -28.35
C LEU A 59 -5.42 16.72 -29.31
N VAL A 60 -5.59 16.53 -30.62
CA VAL A 60 -4.68 17.08 -31.63
C VAL A 60 -4.80 18.61 -31.73
N GLU A 61 -6.00 19.16 -31.51
CA GLU A 61 -6.22 20.61 -31.52
C GLU A 61 -5.52 21.32 -30.35
N LYS A 62 -5.52 20.69 -29.17
CA LYS A 62 -4.90 21.24 -27.96
C LYS A 62 -3.37 21.28 -27.99
N ILE A 63 -2.74 20.37 -28.75
CA ILE A 63 -1.27 20.25 -28.83
C ILE A 63 -0.66 21.25 -29.83
N ARG A 64 -1.47 21.81 -30.74
CA ARG A 64 -1.01 22.74 -31.77
C ARG A 64 -0.83 24.16 -31.22
#